data_AF-A0A2S8RGZ9-F1
#
_entry.id   AF-A0A2S8RGZ9-F1
#
_cell.length_a   1.000
_cell.length_b   1.000
_cell.length_c   1.000
_cell.angle_alpha   90.00
_cell.angle_beta   90.00
_cell.angle_gamma   90.00
#
_symmetry.space_group_name_H-M   'P 1'
#
loop_
_entity.id
_entity.type
_entity.pdbx_description
1 polymer ?
#
loop_
_entity_poly.entity_id
_entity_poly.type
_entity_poly.pdbx_seq_one_letter_code
_entity_poly.pdbx_strand_id
1 'polypeptide(L)'
;MSAYDQLIGAKVSQRERAFLVEALELLMRERSNALRIATDVAKSRGDRVPEVQEFGLDDILRLSRQISAVPSAEPCESNGPSPNRKRN
;
A
#
# COMPACT_ATOMS: atom_id res chain seq x y z
N MET A 1 -7.89 9.83 -9.38
CA MET A 1 -6.58 9.79 -8.70
C MET A 1 -5.88 11.10 -8.97
N SER A 2 -5.35 11.77 -7.95
CA SER A 2 -4.70 13.07 -8.10
C SER A 2 -3.31 12.90 -8.71
N ALA A 3 -2.80 13.89 -9.44
CA ALA A 3 -1.44 13.88 -9.99
C ALA A 3 -0.36 13.70 -8.90
N TYR A 4 -0.66 14.10 -7.67
CA TYR A 4 0.20 13.88 -6.50
C TYR A 4 0.36 12.40 -6.14
N ASP A 5 -0.70 11.59 -6.24
CA ASP A 5 -0.67 10.16 -5.91
C ASP A 5 0.25 9.40 -6.88
N GLN A 6 0.25 9.81 -8.16
CA GLN A 6 1.09 9.22 -9.19
C GLN A 6 2.57 9.60 -9.04
N LEU A 7 2.86 10.83 -8.63
CA LEU A 7 4.24 11.31 -8.44
C LEU A 7 4.93 10.65 -7.24
N ILE A 8 4.18 10.37 -6.16
CA ILE A 8 4.69 9.60 -5.02
C ILE A 8 4.97 8.16 -5.43
N GLY A 9 4.04 7.51 -6.14
CA GLY A 9 4.22 6.14 -6.65
C GLY A 9 5.47 5.97 -7.53
N ALA A 10 5.82 7.00 -8.31
CA ALA A 10 7.01 7.04 -9.15
C ALA A 10 8.34 7.28 -8.38
N LYS A 11 8.29 7.80 -7.14
CA LYS A 11 9.47 8.09 -6.32
C LYS A 11 9.80 7.02 -5.28
N VAL A 12 8.88 6.11 -5.00
CA VAL A 12 9.07 5.03 -4.04
C VAL A 12 9.68 3.83 -4.77
N SER A 13 10.80 3.31 -4.27
CA SER A 13 11.42 2.09 -4.80
C SER A 13 10.56 0.86 -4.52
N GLN A 14 10.80 -0.25 -5.23
CA GLN A 14 10.11 -1.52 -4.96
C GLN A 14 10.33 -1.99 -3.50
N ARG A 15 11.53 -1.76 -2.95
CA ARG A 15 11.86 -2.11 -1.57
C ARG A 15 11.05 -1.28 -0.57
N GLU A 16 10.93 0.03 -0.79
CA GLU A 16 10.11 0.90 0.06
C GLU A 16 8.62 0.56 -0.06
N ARG A 17 8.14 0.20 -1.27
CA ARG A 17 6.76 -0.31 -1.44
C ARG A 17 6.52 -1.56 -0.60
N ALA A 18 7.46 -2.52 -0.62
CA ALA A 18 7.35 -3.74 0.18
C ALA A 18 7.28 -3.43 1.69
N PHE A 19 8.13 -2.52 2.18
CA PHE A 19 8.07 -2.08 3.58
C PHE A 19 6.74 -1.41 3.94
N LEU A 20 6.19 -0.59 3.04
CA LEU A 20 4.88 0.05 3.28
C LEU A 20 3.75 -0.97 3.33
N VAL A 21 3.78 -1.98 2.46
CA VAL A 21 2.78 -3.07 2.48
C VAL A 21 2.87 -3.85 3.79
N GLU A 22 4.07 -4.26 4.20
CA GLU A 22 4.29 -4.96 5.47
C GLU A 22 3.82 -4.12 6.68
N ALA A 23 4.13 -2.82 6.69
CA ALA A 23 3.69 -1.92 7.75
C ALA A 23 2.14 -1.81 7.80
N LEU A 24 1.47 -1.78 6.65
CA LEU A 24 0.01 -1.76 6.57
C LEU A 24 -0.61 -3.09 7.03
N GLU A 25 0.03 -4.23 6.78
CA GLU A 25 -0.40 -5.53 7.29
C GLU A 25 -0.30 -5.60 8.82
N LEU A 26 0.81 -5.11 9.39
CA LEU A 26 0.99 -5.03 10.84
C LEU A 26 -0.06 -4.09 11.47
N LEU A 27 -0.28 -2.92 10.88
CA LEU A 27 -1.29 -1.97 11.33
C LEU A 27 -2.71 -2.55 11.23
N MET A 28 -3.01 -3.29 10.17
CA MET A 28 -4.30 -3.98 9.99
C MET A 28 -4.56 -4.95 11.14
N ARG A 29 -3.56 -5.77 11.48
CA ARG A 29 -3.66 -6.75 12.57
C ARG A 29 -3.93 -6.06 13.90
N GLU A 30 -3.18 -5.00 14.19
CA GLU A 30 -3.32 -4.29 15.46
C GLU A 30 -4.69 -3.61 15.58
N ARG A 31 -5.15 -2.91 14.55
CA ARG A 31 -6.46 -2.25 14.58
C ARG A 31 -7.61 -3.25 14.60
N SER A 32 -7.47 -4.41 13.96
CA SER A 32 -8.44 -5.50 14.04
C SER A 32 -8.54 -6.07 15.46
N ASN A 33 -7.41 -6.20 16.15
CA ASN A 33 -7.39 -6.61 17.56
C ASN A 33 -8.05 -5.55 18.46
N ALA A 34 -7.76 -4.28 18.24
CA ALA A 34 -8.37 -3.19 19.00
C ALA A 34 -9.90 -3.17 18.82
N LEU A 35 -10.41 -3.36 17.60
CA LEU A 35 -11.84 -3.48 17.33
C LEU A 35 -12.46 -4.67 18.08
N ARG A 36 -11.80 -5.83 18.08
CA ARG A 36 -12.27 -7.01 18.81
C ARG A 36 -12.38 -6.75 20.30
N ILE A 37 -11.34 -6.18 20.91
CA ILE A 37 -11.34 -5.82 22.34
C ILE A 37 -12.44 -4.81 22.64
N ALA A 38 -12.56 -3.74 21.85
CA ALA A 38 -13.57 -2.72 22.05
C ALA A 38 -14.99 -3.30 21.92
N THR A 39 -15.20 -4.22 20.98
CA THR A 39 -16.46 -4.95 20.82
C THR A 39 -16.79 -5.79 22.05
N ASP A 40 -15.82 -6.55 22.57
CA ASP A 40 -16.02 -7.40 23.74
C ASP A 40 -16.33 -6.55 24.99
N VAL A 41 -15.63 -5.43 25.15
CA VAL A 41 -15.89 -4.47 26.23
C VAL A 41 -17.27 -3.84 26.10
N ALA A 42 -17.65 -3.34 24.92
CA ALA A 42 -18.96 -2.72 24.69
C ALA A 42 -20.10 -3.69 24.99
N LYS A 43 -19.99 -4.94 24.52
CA LYS A 43 -20.96 -6.01 24.80
C LYS A 43 -21.06 -6.30 26.30
N SER A 44 -19.94 -6.32 27.02
CA SER A 44 -19.94 -6.58 28.47
C SER A 44 -20.63 -5.48 29.28
N ARG A 45 -20.65 -4.25 28.75
CA ARG A 45 -21.22 -3.06 29.40
C ARG A 45 -22.64 -2.74 28.94
N GLY A 46 -23.13 -3.40 27.90
CA GLY A 46 -24.41 -3.04 27.25
C GLY A 46 -24.32 -1.77 26.40
N ASP A 47 -23.11 -1.36 26.02
CA ASP A 47 -22.88 -0.19 25.18
C ASP A 47 -23.06 -0.53 23.68
N ARG A 48 -23.14 0.51 22.85
CA ARG A 48 -23.10 0.37 21.39
C ARG A 48 -21.77 -0.27 20.96
N VAL A 49 -21.86 -1.33 20.14
CA VAL A 49 -20.68 -1.94 19.50
C VAL A 49 -20.10 -0.97 18.45
N PRO A 50 -18.78 -0.74 18.45
CA PRO A 50 -18.16 0.14 17.47
C PRO A 50 -18.17 -0.49 16.08
N GLU A 51 -18.30 0.36 15.06
CA GLU A 51 -18.24 -0.04 13.66
C GLU A 51 -16.80 -0.23 13.18
N VAL A 52 -16.63 -1.02 12.12
CA VAL A 52 -15.31 -1.29 11.51
C VAL A 52 -14.63 0.02 11.04
N GLN A 53 -15.42 0.97 10.55
CA GLN A 53 -14.95 2.27 10.06
C GLN A 53 -14.37 3.13 11.17
N GLU A 54 -14.84 2.98 12.41
CA GLU A 54 -14.30 3.71 13.58
C GLU A 54 -12.84 3.31 13.87
N PHE A 55 -12.39 2.16 13.33
CA PHE A 55 -11.01 1.69 13.39
C PHE A 55 -10.24 1.90 12.07
N GLY A 56 -10.84 2.48 11.04
CA GLY A 56 -10.19 2.79 9.76
C GLY A 56 -9.58 1.59 9.03
N LEU A 57 -10.16 0.39 9.17
CA LEU A 57 -9.67 -0.82 8.50
C LEU A 57 -9.86 -0.73 6.98
N ASP A 58 -10.93 -0.07 6.53
CA ASP A 58 -11.21 0.21 5.12
C ASP A 58 -10.15 1.09 4.47
N ASP A 59 -9.68 2.11 5.18
CA ASP A 59 -8.60 2.97 4.72
C ASP A 59 -7.28 2.20 4.57
N ILE A 60 -6.95 1.34 5.53
CA ILE A 60 -5.73 0.52 5.46
C ILE A 60 -5.81 -0.46 4.27
N LEU A 61 -6.96 -1.11 4.07
CA LEU A 61 -7.18 -1.99 2.90
C LEU A 61 -7.06 -1.22 1.58
N ARG A 62 -7.64 -0.01 1.52
CA ARG A 62 -7.57 0.84 0.33
C ARG A 62 -6.13 1.24 0.02
N LEU A 63 -5.37 1.69 1.01
CA LEU A 63 -3.96 2.06 0.85
C LEU A 63 -3.09 0.87 0.44
N SER A 64 -3.28 -0.29 1.07
CA SER A 64 -2.54 -1.52 0.74
C SER A 64 -2.75 -1.93 -0.73
N ARG A 65 -3.99 -1.86 -1.22
CA ARG A 65 -4.31 -2.13 -2.64
C ARG A 65 -3.67 -1.09 -3.57
N GLN A 66 -3.72 0.19 -3.21
CA GLN A 66 -3.13 1.25 -4.03
C GLN A 66 -1.62 1.09 -4.17
N ILE A 67 -0.92 0.73 -3.09
CA ILE A 67 0.54 0.56 -3.11
C ILE A 67 0.94 -0.72 -3.86
N SER A 68 0.20 -1.81 -3.67
CA SER A 68 0.46 -3.09 -4.32
C SER A 68 0.15 -3.10 -5.83
N ALA A 69 -0.80 -2.27 -6.27
CA ALA A 69 -1.25 -2.24 -7.66
C ALA A 69 -0.36 -1.42 -8.61
N VAL A 70 0.62 -0.65 -8.09
CA VAL A 70 1.52 0.16 -8.93
C VAL A 70 2.59 -0.76 -9.54
N PRO A 71 2.60 -0.98 -10.87
CA PRO A 71 3.66 -1.72 -11.51
C PRO A 71 4.97 -0.96 -11.33
N SER A 72 6.05 -1.66 -10.96
CA SER A 72 7.39 -1.09 -11.01
C SER A 72 7.63 -0.62 -12.43
N ALA A 73 7.77 0.69 -12.66
CA ALA A 73 8.28 1.19 -13.91
C ALA A 73 9.77 0.80 -13.96
N GLU A 74 10.05 -0.40 -14.45
CA GLU A 74 11.39 -0.76 -14.90
C GLU A 74 11.81 0.26 -15.95
N PRO A 75 12.98 0.92 -15.84
CA PRO A 75 13.52 1.67 -16.95
C PRO A 75 13.75 0.68 -18.09
N CYS A 76 12.94 0.78 -19.14
CA CYS A 76 13.16 0.03 -20.35
C CYS A 76 14.44 0.57 -20.99
N GLU A 77 15.60 0.02 -20.63
CA GLU A 77 16.83 0.24 -21.36
C GLU A 77 16.65 -0.37 -22.76
N SER A 78 16.13 0.45 -23.68
CA SER A 78 16.12 0.13 -25.10
C SER A 78 17.57 0.19 -25.59
N ASN A 79 18.29 -0.92 -25.51
CA ASN A 79 19.54 -1.11 -26.22
C ASN A 79 19.23 -1.15 -27.73
N GLY A 80 19.15 0.04 -28.34
CA GLY A 80 19.03 0.19 -29.79
C GLY A 80 20.27 -0.36 -30.49
N PRO A 81 20.14 -0.98 -31.68
CA PRO A 81 21.28 -1.53 -32.40
C PRO A 81 22.18 -0.39 -32.91
N SER A 82 23.44 -0.36 -32.44
CA SER A 82 24.46 0.56 -32.97
C SER A 82 24.74 0.27 -34.44
N PRO A 83 24.66 1.28 -35.35
CA PRO A 83 25.01 1.08 -36.74
C PRO A 83 26.52 1.27 -36.98
N ASN A 84 27.08 0.32 -37.72
CA ASN A 84 28.21 0.44 -38.66
C ASN A 84 29.57 1.00 -38.17
N ARG A 85 30.61 0.18 -38.35
CA ARG A 85 31.96 0.69 -38.63
C ARG A 85 32.61 -0.11 -39.77
N LYS A 86 32.47 0.42 -40.99
CA LYS A 86 33.32 0.06 -42.14
C LYS A 86 34.79 0.23 -41.76
N ARG A 87 35.64 -0.73 -42.11
CA ARG A 87 37.07 -0.50 -42.30
C ARG A 87 37.46 -0.98 -43.69
N ASN A 88 38.10 -0.07 -44.42
CA ASN A 88 38.81 -0.29 -45.67
C ASN A 88 40.02 -1.21 -45.45
#